data_AF-A0A4Y2V7W2-F1
#
_entry.id   AF-A0A4Y2V7W2-F1
#
_cell.length_a   1.000
_cell.length_b   1.000
_cell.length_c   1.000
_cell.angle_alpha   90.00
_cell.angle_beta   90.00
_cell.angle_gamma   90.00
#
_symmetry.space_group_name_H-M   'P 1'
#
loop_
_entity.id
_entity.type
_entity.pdbx_description
1 polymer ?
#
loop_
_entity_poly.entity_id
_entity_poly.type
_entity_poly.pdbx_seq_one_letter_code
_entity_poly.pdbx_strand_id
1 'polypeptide(L)'
;MEKAQEISKKLNVECDASFSSGWLHKFKLRHGITVITVSGESGYVDCEKVDDWIQNQLPDLIKGHEQKDIFNADETGLFYNVLPSKTLVSNRIRDVV
;
A
#
# COMPACT_ATOMS: atom_id res chain seq x y z
N MET A 1 -8.11 1.64 -19.69
CA MET A 1 -8.03 2.20 -21.06
C MET A 1 -9.30 2.92 -21.44
N GLU A 2 -10.46 2.33 -21.14
CA GLU A 2 -11.78 2.95 -21.28
C GLU A 2 -11.87 4.39 -20.74
N LYS A 3 -11.33 4.65 -19.54
CA LYS A 3 -11.32 6.01 -18.97
C LYS A 3 -10.51 7.03 -19.79
N ALA A 4 -9.40 6.60 -20.40
CA ALA A 4 -8.60 7.46 -21.27
C ALA A 4 -9.35 7.77 -22.58
N GLN A 5 -10.08 6.80 -23.13
CA GLN A 5 -10.96 7.00 -24.28
C GLN A 5 -12.11 7.97 -23.96
N GLU A 6 -12.75 7.82 -22.80
CA GLU A 6 -13.81 8.72 -22.36
C GLU A 6 -13.32 10.18 -22.26
N ILE A 7 -12.15 10.39 -21.64
CA ILE A 7 -11.53 11.73 -21.52
C ILE A 7 -11.15 12.27 -22.90
N SER A 8 -10.59 11.44 -23.78
CA SER A 8 -10.22 11.82 -25.15
C SER A 8 -11.42 12.35 -25.93
N LYS A 9 -12.57 11.65 -25.82
CA LYS A 9 -13.84 12.09 -26.43
C LYS A 9 -14.32 13.41 -25.85
N LYS A 10 -14.26 13.57 -24.52
CA LYS A 10 -14.65 14.83 -23.84
C LYS A 10 -13.78 16.03 -24.23
N LEU A 11 -12.51 15.78 -24.58
CA LEU A 11 -11.55 16.81 -24.98
C LEU A 11 -11.53 17.06 -26.50
N ASN A 12 -12.42 16.43 -27.29
CA ASN A 12 -12.45 16.51 -28.75
C ASN A 12 -11.08 16.26 -29.41
N VAL A 13 -10.34 15.29 -28.89
CA VAL A 13 -9.04 14.91 -29.48
C VAL A 13 -9.32 14.14 -30.77
N GLU A 14 -9.01 14.74 -31.91
CA GLU A 14 -9.30 14.21 -33.26
C GLU A 14 -8.35 13.09 -33.72
N CYS A 15 -7.38 12.67 -32.91
CA CYS A 15 -6.47 11.60 -33.30
C CYS A 15 -7.06 10.21 -32.99
N ASP A 16 -6.78 9.24 -33.87
CA ASP A 16 -7.05 7.81 -33.65
C ASP A 16 -6.14 7.27 -32.53
N ALA A 17 -6.42 7.71 -31.30
CA ALA A 17 -5.66 7.35 -30.12
C ALA A 17 -5.98 5.91 -29.72
N SER A 18 -5.12 4.97 -30.13
CA SER A 18 -5.12 3.63 -29.57
C SER A 18 -4.50 3.65 -28.17
N PHE A 19 -5.35 3.70 -27.15
CA PHE A 19 -4.97 3.58 -25.76
C PHE A 19 -4.63 2.11 -25.45
N SER A 20 -3.46 1.66 -25.92
CA SER A 20 -2.90 0.32 -25.69
C SER A 20 -2.08 0.24 -24.40
N SER A 21 -1.90 -0.95 -23.83
CA SER A 21 -1.09 -1.14 -22.61
C SER A 21 0.30 -0.49 -22.72
N GLY A 22 0.91 -0.53 -23.91
CA GLY A 22 2.17 0.15 -24.23
C GLY A 22 2.07 1.68 -24.16
N TRP A 23 0.98 2.29 -24.63
CA TRP A 23 0.73 3.72 -24.47
C TRP A 23 0.65 4.11 -22.99
N LEU A 24 -0.09 3.35 -22.17
CA LEU A 24 -0.21 3.64 -20.74
C LEU A 24 1.13 3.50 -20.02
N HIS A 25 1.94 2.51 -20.38
CA HIS A 25 3.28 2.35 -19.85
C HIS A 25 4.17 3.56 -20.18
N LYS A 26 4.21 3.99 -21.46
CA LYS A 26 4.97 5.17 -21.89
C LYS A 26 4.46 6.47 -21.25
N PHE A 27 3.15 6.61 -21.07
CA PHE A 27 2.53 7.74 -20.38
C PHE A 27 2.98 7.82 -18.92
N LYS A 28 2.92 6.69 -18.19
CA LYS A 28 3.40 6.62 -16.81
C LYS A 28 4.89 6.98 -16.70
N LEU A 29 5.73 6.44 -17.59
CA LEU A 29 7.16 6.77 -17.62
C LEU A 29 7.41 8.26 -17.87
N ARG A 30 6.75 8.85 -18.87
CA ARG A 30 6.92 10.27 -19.24
C ARG A 30 6.56 11.22 -18.10
N HIS A 31 5.51 10.90 -17.35
CA HIS A 31 5.03 11.74 -16.25
C HIS A 31 5.53 11.29 -14.88
N GLY A 32 6.45 10.32 -14.83
CA GLY A 32 6.99 9.77 -13.59
C GLY A 32 5.92 9.22 -12.66
N ILE A 33 4.91 8.53 -13.19
CA ILE A 33 3.85 7.92 -12.39
C ILE A 33 4.25 6.48 -12.06
N THR A 34 4.44 6.18 -10.79
CA THR A 34 4.75 4.84 -10.30
C THR A 34 3.57 4.27 -9.50
N VAL A 35 3.42 2.95 -9.53
CA VAL A 35 2.51 2.25 -8.61
C VAL A 35 3.33 1.98 -7.34
N ILE A 36 2.85 2.44 -6.20
CA ILE A 36 3.38 2.03 -4.89
C ILE A 36 2.35 1.16 -4.18
N THR A 37 2.84 0.21 -3.41
CA THR A 37 2.03 -0.52 -2.43
C THR A 37 2.05 0.30 -1.15
N VAL A 38 0.89 0.70 -0.66
CA VAL A 38 0.79 1.35 0.65
C VAL A 38 0.75 0.22 1.67
N SER A 39 1.87 -0.02 2.35
CA SER A 39 1.94 -0.91 3.49
C SER A 39 1.73 -0.08 4.76
N GLY A 40 0.90 -0.58 5.68
CA GLY A 40 0.53 0.13 6.91
C GLY A 40 1.70 0.34 7.87
N GLU A 41 2.74 -0.49 7.78
CA GLU A 41 3.91 -0.41 8.64
C GLU A 41 5.20 -0.62 7.86
N SER A 42 6.03 0.42 7.82
CA SER A 42 7.48 0.29 7.67
C SER A 42 8.12 0.80 8.96
N GLY A 43 7.78 0.17 10.08
CA GLY A 43 8.36 0.51 11.38
C GLY A 43 9.75 -0.10 11.51
N TYR A 44 10.76 0.72 11.77
CA TYR A 44 12.02 0.23 12.33
C TYR A 44 11.74 -0.22 13.76
N VAL A 45 11.82 -1.52 14.02
CA VAL A 45 11.64 -2.10 15.35
C VAL A 45 13.01 -2.35 15.98
N ASP A 46 13.17 -1.95 17.23
CA ASP A 46 14.38 -2.20 18.02
C ASP A 46 14.41 -3.67 18.48
N CYS A 47 15.23 -4.48 17.83
CA CYS A 47 15.30 -5.92 18.09
C CYS A 47 15.69 -6.24 19.54
N GLU A 48 16.56 -5.45 20.17
CA GLU A 48 16.99 -5.71 21.56
C GLU A 48 15.83 -5.55 22.53
N LYS A 49 14.97 -4.55 22.30
CA LYS A 49 13.75 -4.36 23.11
C LYS A 49 12.72 -5.44 22.87
N VAL A 50 12.61 -5.94 21.64
CA VAL A 50 11.70 -7.07 21.34
C VAL A 50 12.17 -8.33 22.06
N ASP A 51 13.46 -8.62 21.98
CA ASP A 51 14.05 -9.80 22.64
C ASP A 51 13.89 -9.71 24.16
N ASP A 52 14.18 -8.56 24.77
CA ASP A 52 13.97 -8.34 26.20
C ASP A 52 12.50 -8.56 26.60
N TRP A 53 11.56 -8.03 25.82
CA TRP A 53 10.13 -8.19 26.09
C TRP A 53 9.66 -9.64 25.97
N ILE A 54 10.12 -10.37 24.94
CA ILE A 54 9.81 -11.79 24.74
C ILE A 54 10.34 -12.64 25.91
N GLN A 55 11.53 -12.32 26.43
CA GLN A 55 12.14 -13.10 27.52
C GLN A 55 11.57 -12.75 28.88
N ASN A 56 11.31 -11.46 29.15
CA ASN A 56 11.07 -10.98 30.52
C ASN A 56 9.62 -10.56 30.80
N GLN A 57 8.80 -10.29 29.78
CA GLN A 57 7.43 -9.78 29.98
C GLN A 57 6.37 -10.76 29.45
N LEU A 58 6.60 -11.32 28.27
CA LEU A 58 5.64 -12.23 27.63
C LEU A 58 5.30 -13.47 28.48
N PRO A 59 6.25 -14.16 29.15
CA PRO A 59 5.94 -15.38 29.92
C PRO A 59 4.95 -15.14 31.07
N ASP A 60 5.05 -13.99 31.74
CA ASP A 60 4.13 -13.63 32.82
C ASP A 60 2.75 -13.24 32.28
N LEU A 61 2.70 -12.61 31.10
CA LEU A 61 1.44 -12.21 30.46
C LEU A 61 0.60 -13.41 30.00
N ILE A 62 1.25 -14.45 29.47
CA ILE A 62 0.55 -15.66 28.98
C ILE A 62 0.37 -16.74 30.06
N LYS A 63 0.83 -16.45 31.29
CA LYS A 63 0.80 -17.42 32.38
C LYS A 63 -0.63 -17.83 32.71
N GLY A 64 -0.88 -19.14 32.68
CA GLY A 64 -2.20 -19.70 32.98
C GLY A 64 -3.15 -19.74 31.79
N HIS A 65 -2.73 -19.28 30.61
CA HIS A 65 -3.44 -19.48 29.35
C HIS A 65 -2.89 -20.71 28.62
N GLU A 66 -3.77 -21.52 28.01
CA GLU A 66 -3.32 -22.57 27.10
C GLU A 66 -2.88 -21.95 25.77
N GLN A 67 -1.99 -22.61 25.03
CA GLN A 67 -1.49 -22.10 23.75
C GLN A 67 -2.61 -21.77 22.74
N LYS A 68 -3.71 -22.52 22.78
CA LYS A 68 -4.90 -22.31 21.92
C LYS A 68 -5.67 -21.04 22.26
N ASP A 69 -5.45 -20.45 23.43
CA ASP A 69 -6.15 -19.27 23.93
C ASP A 69 -5.32 -17.99 23.74
N ILE A 70 -4.11 -18.11 23.19
CA ILE A 70 -3.20 -16.99 22.92
C ILE A 70 -3.33 -16.60 21.45
N PHE A 71 -3.83 -15.40 21.19
CA PHE A 71 -4.03 -14.87 19.84
C PHE A 71 -3.23 -13.58 19.66
N ASN A 72 -2.60 -13.44 18.49
CA ASN A 72 -2.07 -12.15 18.06
C ASN A 72 -3.22 -11.30 17.50
N ALA A 73 -3.33 -10.06 17.96
CA ALA A 73 -4.30 -9.07 17.49
C ALA A 73 -3.56 -7.77 17.13
N ASP A 74 -2.44 -7.92 16.42
CA ASP A 74 -1.61 -6.82 15.94
C ASP A 74 -2.36 -5.90 14.97
N GLU A 75 -3.23 -6.44 14.13
CA GLU A 75 -4.03 -5.67 13.19
C GLU A 75 -5.52 -5.77 13.50
N THR A 76 -6.08 -4.71 14.09
CA THR A 76 -7.54 -4.49 14.13
C THR A 76 -7.92 -3.30 13.26
N GLY A 77 -8.30 -3.57 12.01
CA GLY A 77 -8.64 -2.54 11.03
C GLY A 77 -10.16 -2.37 10.86
N LEU A 78 -10.68 -1.17 11.16
CA LEU A 78 -12.02 -0.79 10.70
C LEU A 78 -11.92 -0.28 9.26
N PHE A 79 -12.29 -1.15 8.30
CA PHE A 79 -12.21 -0.86 6.88
C PHE A 79 -13.37 0.05 6.40
N TYR A 80 -13.32 1.34 6.72
CA TYR A 80 -14.24 2.35 6.18
C TYR A 80 -13.55 3.19 5.09
N ASN A 81 -14.06 3.17 3.86
CA ASN A 81 -13.49 3.88 2.69
C ASN A 81 -12.01 3.56 2.42
N VAL A 82 -11.64 2.29 2.51
CA VAL A 82 -10.25 1.84 2.37
C VAL A 82 -9.75 2.09 0.96
N LEU A 83 -8.64 2.80 0.89
CA LEU A 83 -7.92 3.01 -0.36
C LEU A 83 -7.42 1.67 -0.90
N PRO A 84 -7.36 1.49 -2.23
CA PRO A 84 -6.76 0.30 -2.80
C PRO A 84 -5.32 0.14 -2.29
N SER A 85 -4.90 -1.09 -1.98
CA SER A 85 -3.54 -1.41 -1.51
C SER A 85 -2.42 -0.94 -2.46
N LYS A 86 -2.79 -0.56 -3.68
CA LYS A 86 -1.90 0.00 -4.70
C LYS A 86 -2.44 1.36 -5.14
N THR A 87 -1.62 2.39 -5.01
CA THR A 87 -1.95 3.73 -5.49
C THR A 87 -0.94 4.21 -6.54
N LEU A 88 -1.38 5.14 -7.40
CA LEU A 88 -0.54 5.78 -8.40
C LEU A 88 0.02 7.08 -7.82
N VAL A 89 1.34 7.14 -7.67
CA VAL A 89 2.04 8.30 -7.12
C VAL A 89 2.95 8.90 -8.17
N SER A 90 2.96 10.23 -8.27
CA SER A 90 3.95 10.94 -9.06
C SER A 90 5.28 10.92 -8.32
N ASN A 91 6.39 10.69 -9.04
CA ASN A 91 7.75 10.76 -8.51
C ASN A 91 8.05 12.09 -7.80
N ARG A 92 7.28 13.17 -8.04
CA ARG A 92 7.38 14.44 -7.31
C ARG A 92 6.92 14.37 -5.86
N ILE A 93 6.11 13.38 -5.50
CA ILE A 93 5.49 13.19 -4.18
C ILE A 93 6.07 11.94 -3.49
N ARG A 94 6.87 11.15 -4.21
CA ARG A 94 7.43 9.88 -3.75
C ARG A 94 8.40 10.03 -2.58
N ASP A 95 9.05 11.18 -2.42
CA ASP A 95 9.99 11.44 -1.33
C ASP A 95 9.30 11.83 -0.01
N VAL A 96 7.96 11.86 0.01
CA VAL A 96 7.14 12.29 1.17
C VAL A 96 6.28 11.14 1.74
N VAL A 97 6.31 9.96 1.10
CA VAL A 97 5.52 8.77 1.49
C VAL A 97 6.44 7.61 1.81
#